data_AF-A0AAN6Z6A6-F1
#
_entry.id   AF-A0AAN6Z6A6-F1
#
_cell.length_a   1.000
_cell.length_b   1.000
_cell.length_c   1.000
_cell.angle_alpha   90.00
_cell.angle_beta   90.00
_cell.angle_gamma   90.00
#
_symmetry.space_group_name_H-M   'P 1'
#
loop_
_entity.id
_entity.type
_entity.pdbx_description
1 polymer ?
#
loop_
_entity_poly.entity_id
_entity_poly.type
_entity_poly.pdbx_seq_one_letter_code
_entity_poly.pdbx_strand_id
1 'polypeptide(L)' 'MTISFLKPARLPGAFIVRARVVKKQGRKLWVRGTLEDGDGEVKAESEALLMDQTPGRRSKL' A
#
# COMPACT_ATOMS: atom_id res chain seq x y z
N MET A 1 6.01 8.24 -0.03
CA MET A 1 5.17 7.26 -0.75
C MET A 1 5.35 7.53 -2.22
N THR A 2 5.51 6.48 -3.02
CA THR A 2 5.66 6.56 -4.47
C THR A 2 4.61 5.67 -5.11
N ILE A 3 3.99 6.14 -6.18
CA ILE A 3 2.92 5.44 -6.90
C ILE A 3 3.30 5.35 -8.37
N SER A 4 3.17 4.17 -8.95
CA SER A 4 3.28 3.92 -10.38
C SER A 4 1.88 3.72 -10.94
N PHE A 5 1.43 4.65 -11.76
CA PHE A 5 0.17 4.54 -12.49
C PHE A 5 0.40 3.72 -13.75
N LEU A 6 -0.16 2.51 -13.78
CA LEU A 6 0.05 1.57 -14.87
C LEU A 6 -0.99 1.76 -15.97
N LYS A 7 -2.26 1.98 -15.58
CA LYS A 7 -3.41 2.08 -16.49
C LYS A 7 -4.45 3.06 -15.96
N PRO A 8 -5.25 3.72 -16.84
CA PRO A 8 -6.33 4.59 -16.41
C PRO A 8 -7.40 3.85 -15.60
N ALA A 9 -7.84 4.44 -14.50
CA ALA A 9 -9.03 4.01 -13.77
C ALA A 9 -10.28 4.56 -14.46
N ARG A 10 -11.16 3.68 -14.96
CA ARG A 10 -12.41 4.08 -15.61
C ARG A 10 -13.50 4.32 -14.58
N LEU A 11 -14.23 5.42 -14.74
CA LEU A 11 -15.30 5.83 -13.83
C LEU A 11 -16.65 5.91 -14.57
N PRO A 12 -17.78 5.62 -13.89
CA PRO A 12 -17.85 5.07 -12.53
C PRO A 12 -17.37 3.60 -12.49
N GLY A 13 -16.82 3.17 -11.36
CA GLY A 13 -16.30 1.81 -11.20
C GLY A 13 -15.97 1.50 -9.75
N ALA A 14 -16.07 0.23 -9.37
CA ALA A 14 -15.60 -0.27 -8.08
C ALA A 14 -14.15 -0.71 -8.20
N PHE A 15 -13.36 -0.42 -7.17
CA PHE A 15 -11.95 -0.77 -7.11
C PHE A 15 -11.62 -1.40 -5.75
N ILE A 16 -10.67 -2.33 -5.77
CA ILE A 16 -10.08 -2.91 -4.57
C ILE A 16 -8.67 -2.36 -4.40
N VAL A 17 -8.40 -1.84 -3.20
CA VAL A 17 -7.03 -1.51 -2.78
C VAL A 17 -6.56 -2.59 -1.81
N ARG A 18 -5.42 -3.21 -2.12
CA ARG A 18 -4.75 -4.13 -1.19
C ARG A 18 -3.39 -3.55 -0.82
N ALA A 19 -3.08 -3.55 0.47
CA ALA A 19 -1.79 -3.12 0.97
C ALA A 19 -1.26 -4.11 2.01
N ARG A 20 0.04 -4.38 1.98
CA ARG A 20 0.71 -5.26 2.94
C ARG A 20 2.04 -4.69 3.40
N VAL A 21 2.35 -4.85 4.68
CA VAL A 21 3.69 -4.60 5.21
C VAL A 21 4.62 -5.69 4.67
N VAL A 22 5.64 -5.29 3.92
CA VAL A 22 6.63 -6.22 3.35
C VAL A 22 7.91 -6.28 4.17
N LYS A 23 8.17 -5.27 5.00
CA LYS A 23 9.35 -5.22 5.87
C LYS A 23 9.09 -4.30 7.05
N LYS A 24 9.64 -4.65 8.21
CA LYS A 24 9.73 -3.76 9.37
C LYS A 24 11.18 -3.70 9.87
N GLN A 25 11.67 -2.50 10.17
CA GLN A 25 12.96 -2.29 10.85
C GLN A 25 12.82 -1.18 11.87
N GLY A 26 12.84 -1.53 13.15
CA GLY A 26 12.53 -0.59 14.22
C GLY A 26 11.14 -0.01 14.04
N ARG A 27 11.07 1.32 13.88
CA ARG A 27 9.80 2.04 13.62
C ARG A 27 9.46 2.22 12.15
N LYS A 28 10.31 1.73 11.23
CA LYS A 28 10.09 1.84 9.79
C LYS A 28 9.28 0.64 9.30
N LEU A 29 8.18 0.89 8.60
CA LEU A 29 7.34 -0.10 7.94
C LEU A 29 7.37 0.17 6.42
N TRP A 30 7.88 -0.76 5.63
CA TRP A 30 7.75 -0.70 4.19
C TRP A 30 6.47 -1.42 3.79
N VAL A 31 5.64 -0.74 3.01
CA VAL A 31 4.33 -1.22 2.57
C VAL A 31 4.32 -1.24 1.05
N ARG A 32 3.76 -2.31 0.48
CA ARG A 32 3.42 -2.39 -0.95
C ARG A 32 1.91 -2.42 -1.12
N GLY A 33 1.40 -1.68 -2.09
CA GLY A 33 -0.02 -1.66 -2.42
C GLY A 33 -0.32 -1.88 -3.90
N THR A 34 -1.50 -2.41 -4.19
CA THR A 34 -2.09 -2.50 -5.53
C THR A 34 -3.48 -1.87 -5.52
N LEU A 35 -3.84 -1.23 -6.63
CA LEU A 35 -5.19 -0.79 -6.96
C LEU A 35 -5.68 -1.65 -8.13
N GLU A 36 -6.75 -2.40 -7.92
CA GLU A 36 -7.34 -3.32 -8.91
C GLU A 36 -8.78 -2.93 -9.21
N ASP A 37 -9.22 -3.10 -10.46
CA ASP A 37 -10.62 -2.93 -10.84
C ASP A 37 -11.44 -4.22 -10.67
N GLY A 38 -12.72 -4.18 -11.07
CA GLY A 38 -13.64 -5.31 -10.97
C GLY A 38 -13.25 -6.54 -11.81
N ASP A 39 -12.39 -6.37 -12.82
CA ASP A 39 -11.87 -7.45 -13.66
C ASP A 39 -10.54 -8.03 -13.12
N GLY A 40 -10.06 -7.51 -11.98
CA GLY A 40 -8.79 -7.90 -11.37
C GLY A 40 -7.57 -7.26 -12.02
N GLU A 41 -7.73 -6.23 -12.87
CA GLU A 41 -6.62 -5.56 -13.52
C GLU A 41 -5.98 -4.51 -12.61
N VAL A 42 -4.67 -4.64 -12.37
CA VAL A 42 -3.90 -3.66 -11.59
C VAL A 42 -3.76 -2.35 -12.38
N LYS A 43 -4.35 -1.28 -11.84
CA LYS A 43 -4.30 0.09 -12.38
C LYS A 43 -3.12 0.88 -11.83
N ALA A 44 -2.74 0.61 -10.59
CA ALA A 44 -1.62 1.27 -9.95
C ALA A 44 -0.96 0.35 -8.92
N GLU A 45 0.35 0.54 -8.75
CA GLU A 45 1.15 -0.05 -7.69
C GLU A 45 1.76 1.04 -6.84
N SER A 46 2.00 0.76 -5.55
CA SER A 46 2.60 1.73 -4.64
C SER A 46 3.63 1.10 -3.71
N GLU A 47 4.62 1.92 -3.38
CA GLU A 47 5.56 1.65 -2.29
C GLU A 47 5.52 2.82 -1.30
N ALA A 48 5.42 2.50 -0.02
CA ALA A 48 5.39 3.48 1.05
C ALA A 48 6.32 3.09 2.21
N LEU A 49 6.92 4.10 2.82
CA LEU A 49 7.58 3.99 4.12
C LEU A 49 6.66 4.67 5.14
N LEU A 50 6.11 3.90 6.07
CA LEU A 50 5.32 4.39 7.19
C LEU A 50 6.16 4.32 8.49
N MET A 51 5.86 5.21 9.42
CA MET A 51 6.51 5.25 10.73
C MET A 51 5.53 4.78 11.81
N ASP A 52 5.91 3.77 12.58
CA ASP A 52 5.21 3.35 13.79
C ASP A 52 5.36 4.42 14.87
N GLN A 53 4.25 5.08 15.20
CA GLN A 53 4.18 6.17 16.19
C GLN A 53 3.79 5.68 17.59
N THR A 54 3.71 4.36 17.82
CA THR A 54 3.33 3.81 19.12
C THR A 54 4.31 4.29 20.20
N PRO A 55 3.86 5.02 21.25
CA PRO A 55 4.74 5.51 22.29
C PRO A 55 5.38 4.38 23.10
N GLY A 56 6.66 4.53 23.45
CA GLY A 56 7.30 3.87 24.60
C GLY A 56 7.36 2.34 24.67
N ARG A 57 6.85 1.56 23.71
CA ARG A 57 6.88 0.09 23.77
C ARG A 57 7.40 -0.49 22.46
N ARG A 58 8.43 -1.35 22.53
CA ARG A 58 8.92 -2.11 21.35
C ARG A 58 7.74 -2.88 20.75
N SER A 59 7.26 -2.41 19.61
CA SER A 59 6.19 -3.03 18.80
C SER A 59 6.58 -4.45 18.40
N LYS A 60 5.79 -5.45 18.81
CA LYS A 60 5.96 -6.90 18.51
C LYS A 60 5.27 -7.28 17.18
N LEU A 61 5.66 -6.61 16.11
CA LEU A 61 5.42 -7.06 14.73
C LEU A 61 6.76 -7.43 14.13
#